data_AF-A0A409WX35-F1
#
_entry.id   AF-A0A409WX35-F1
#
_cell.length_a   1.000
_cell.length_b   1.000
_cell.length_c   1.000
_cell.angle_alpha   90.00
_cell.angle_beta   90.00
_cell.angle_gamma   90.00
#
_symmetry.space_group_name_H-M   'P 1'
#
loop_
_entity.id
_entity.type
_entity.pdbx_description
1 polymer ?
#
loop_
_entity_poly.entity_id
_entity_poly.type
_entity_poly.pdbx_seq_one_letter_code
_entity_poly.pdbx_strand_id
1 'polypeptide(L)'
;MVRASTLVVSLLASVASVTAFPLLEKRQSITTLTTAQVNSYNPFAYYVSAAYCEPAKVKTWTCGTNCDKNPGFKVIANGGDGGQTQYWFVGYDPTLKSIIVGHQGTDGDKILSVLNNAAFGLKTLKTSIFPGIGTSAKAHSGFVDAHERSAAPILAAVRQGLSTYGSNTQVTVTGWSLGGALAILTSTQIATNIPTARVKTVSYGSPRVGNEAFANFANARAEMVRINNKKDIVPILPGRFLSYAHTEGEIHVTTSGSWVSCPGQDNTASQCTIGTVPNILAGDVNDHDGPYNGITLGCDAGKK
;
A
#
# COMPACT_ATOMS: atom_id res chain seq x y z
N MET A 1 19.99 -53.50 69.26
CA MET A 1 20.11 -53.31 67.80
C MET A 1 18.73 -53.04 67.22
N VAL A 2 18.38 -51.77 66.97
CA VAL A 2 17.39 -51.38 65.94
C VAL A 2 17.83 -50.00 65.46
N ARG A 3 18.17 -49.90 64.17
CA ARG A 3 18.60 -48.67 63.49
C ARG A 3 17.38 -47.80 63.22
N ALA A 4 17.43 -46.53 63.63
CA ALA A 4 16.48 -45.52 63.17
C ALA A 4 16.98 -44.96 61.83
N SER A 5 16.31 -45.30 60.74
CA SER A 5 16.57 -44.75 59.40
C SER A 5 15.76 -43.48 59.22
N THR A 6 16.46 -42.35 59.09
CA THR A 6 15.88 -41.03 58.76
C THR A 6 15.48 -41.02 57.28
N LEU A 7 14.17 -40.90 57.01
CA LEU A 7 13.64 -40.73 55.66
C LEU A 7 13.70 -39.23 55.29
N VAL A 8 14.60 -38.85 54.39
CA VAL A 8 14.64 -37.50 53.80
C VAL A 8 13.62 -37.45 52.67
N VAL A 9 12.52 -36.74 52.88
CA VAL A 9 11.53 -36.46 51.83
C VAL A 9 12.02 -35.24 51.03
N SER A 10 12.52 -35.47 49.83
CA SER A 10 12.87 -34.41 48.88
C SER A 10 11.59 -33.78 48.30
N LEU A 11 11.37 -32.51 48.63
CA LEU A 11 10.26 -31.71 48.08
C LEU A 11 10.60 -31.33 46.62
N LEU A 12 10.01 -32.02 45.65
CA LEU A 12 10.04 -31.63 44.23
C LEU A 12 9.15 -30.39 44.05
N ALA A 13 9.77 -29.23 43.90
CA ALA A 13 9.09 -28.02 43.46
C ALA A 13 8.72 -28.16 41.97
N SER A 14 7.43 -28.36 41.69
CA SER A 14 6.87 -28.29 40.35
C SER A 14 6.92 -26.84 39.88
N VAL A 15 7.81 -26.54 38.92
CA VAL A 15 7.78 -25.28 38.18
C VAL A 15 6.58 -25.36 37.23
N ALA A 16 5.48 -24.72 37.60
CA ALA A 16 4.36 -24.54 36.69
C ALA A 16 4.80 -23.60 35.56
N SER A 17 4.93 -24.13 34.36
CA SER A 17 5.13 -23.34 33.15
C SER A 17 3.96 -22.39 32.98
N VAL A 18 4.17 -21.10 33.25
CA VAL A 18 3.19 -20.06 32.94
C VAL A 18 3.13 -19.96 31.42
N THR A 19 2.12 -20.57 30.82
CA THR A 19 1.75 -20.31 29.43
C THR A 19 1.26 -18.86 29.38
N ALA A 20 2.07 -17.98 28.81
CA ALA A 20 1.63 -16.63 28.50
C ALA A 20 0.46 -16.75 27.52
N PHE A 21 -0.76 -16.50 28.01
CA PHE A 21 -1.90 -16.26 27.14
C PHE A 21 -1.54 -15.07 26.24
N PRO A 22 -1.85 -15.11 24.94
CA PRO A 22 -1.68 -13.92 24.11
C PRO A 22 -2.46 -12.79 24.79
N LEU A 23 -1.78 -11.67 25.02
CA LEU A 23 -2.44 -10.41 25.33
C LEU A 23 -3.62 -10.30 24.38
N LEU A 24 -4.83 -10.20 24.94
CA LEU A 24 -6.01 -9.77 24.22
C LEU A 24 -5.64 -8.43 23.57
N GLU A 25 -5.15 -8.46 22.34
CA GLU A 25 -5.20 -7.32 21.45
C GLU A 25 -6.65 -6.88 21.51
N LYS A 26 -6.88 -5.68 22.06
CA LYS A 26 -8.18 -5.04 22.08
C LYS A 26 -8.73 -5.20 20.68
N ARG A 27 -9.77 -6.04 20.47
CA ARG A 27 -10.38 -6.25 19.15
C ARG A 27 -10.74 -4.87 18.64
N GLN A 28 -9.90 -4.31 17.79
CA GLN A 28 -10.19 -3.05 17.15
C GLN A 28 -11.41 -3.34 16.29
N SER A 29 -12.50 -2.64 16.56
CA SER A 29 -13.77 -2.87 15.90
C SER A 29 -13.70 -2.36 14.47
N ILE A 30 -14.22 -3.14 13.54
CA ILE A 30 -14.47 -2.70 12.18
C ILE A 30 -15.48 -1.56 12.22
N THR A 31 -15.16 -0.44 11.60
CA THR A 31 -16.00 0.77 11.60
C THR A 31 -16.41 1.11 10.18
N THR A 32 -17.69 1.43 9.98
CA THR A 32 -18.17 1.94 8.69
C THR A 32 -17.80 3.40 8.55
N LEU A 33 -17.22 3.78 7.41
CA LEU A 33 -16.89 5.16 7.09
C LEU A 33 -18.17 5.94 6.76
N THR A 34 -18.18 7.21 7.18
CA THR A 34 -19.19 8.18 6.75
C THR A 34 -19.01 8.56 5.28
N THR A 35 -20.07 9.03 4.64
CA THR A 35 -20.01 9.55 3.25
C THR A 35 -18.94 10.63 3.07
N ALA A 36 -18.74 11.51 4.07
CA ALA A 36 -17.71 12.54 4.00
C ALA A 36 -16.29 11.95 3.99
N GLN A 37 -16.04 10.93 4.81
CA GLN A 37 -14.76 10.21 4.80
C GLN A 37 -14.53 9.51 3.46
N VAL A 38 -15.54 8.81 2.92
CA VAL A 38 -15.44 8.17 1.60
C VAL A 38 -15.14 9.20 0.50
N ASN A 39 -15.89 10.31 0.46
CA ASN A 39 -15.70 11.37 -0.54
C ASN A 39 -14.32 12.03 -0.46
N SER A 40 -13.67 12.03 0.72
CA SER A 40 -12.31 12.56 0.87
C SER A 40 -11.26 11.79 0.07
N TYR A 41 -11.56 10.56 -0.36
CA TYR A 41 -10.66 9.75 -1.16
C TYR A 41 -10.81 9.96 -2.68
N ASN A 42 -11.91 10.53 -3.15
CA ASN A 42 -12.20 10.74 -4.57
C ASN A 42 -11.09 11.47 -5.35
N PRO A 43 -10.46 12.55 -4.82
CA PRO A 43 -9.36 13.20 -5.52
C PRO A 43 -8.23 12.24 -5.88
N PHE A 44 -7.91 11.30 -4.98
CA PHE A 44 -6.85 10.31 -5.20
C PHE A 44 -7.24 9.26 -6.23
N ALA A 45 -8.52 8.89 -6.34
CA ALA A 45 -9.00 8.01 -7.42
C ALA A 45 -8.76 8.63 -8.82
N TYR A 46 -8.93 9.95 -8.94
CA TYR A 46 -8.61 10.67 -10.18
C TYR A 46 -7.10 10.85 -10.38
N TYR A 47 -6.31 11.06 -9.33
CA TYR A 47 -4.85 11.09 -9.43
C TYR A 47 -4.25 9.75 -9.88
N VAL A 48 -4.72 8.62 -9.34
CA VAL A 48 -4.25 7.31 -9.83
C VAL A 48 -4.65 7.11 -11.28
N SER A 49 -5.87 7.47 -11.67
CA SER A 49 -6.33 7.37 -13.06
C SER A 49 -5.53 8.26 -14.01
N ALA A 50 -5.15 9.47 -13.58
CA ALA A 50 -4.25 10.35 -14.31
C ALA A 50 -2.84 9.73 -14.50
N ALA A 51 -2.37 8.90 -13.56
CA ALA A 51 -1.09 8.22 -13.67
C ALA A 51 -1.05 7.19 -14.81
N TYR A 52 -2.21 6.73 -15.30
CA TYR A 52 -2.33 5.85 -16.47
C TYR A 52 -2.40 6.62 -17.79
N CYS A 53 -2.45 7.95 -17.75
CA CYS A 53 -2.47 8.77 -18.95
C CYS A 53 -1.04 9.05 -19.47
N GLU A 54 -0.93 9.28 -20.78
CA GLU A 54 0.35 9.59 -21.43
C GLU A 54 1.08 10.76 -20.74
N PRO A 55 2.40 10.65 -20.50
CA PRO A 55 3.18 11.70 -19.84
C PRO A 55 3.07 13.08 -20.50
N ALA A 56 2.90 13.15 -21.82
CA ALA A 56 2.71 14.43 -22.50
C ALA A 56 1.45 15.17 -22.01
N LYS A 57 0.34 14.45 -21.79
CA LYS A 57 -0.93 15.01 -21.30
C LYS A 57 -0.87 15.31 -19.80
N VAL A 58 -0.22 14.44 -19.03
CA VAL A 58 -0.03 14.65 -17.58
C VAL A 58 0.85 15.87 -17.34
N LYS A 59 1.90 16.10 -18.14
CA LYS A 59 2.82 17.24 -18.01
C LYS A 59 2.09 18.59 -18.07
N THR A 60 1.11 18.71 -18.96
CA THR A 60 0.28 19.91 -19.13
C THR A 60 -1.01 19.86 -18.32
N TRP A 61 -1.24 18.78 -17.57
CA TRP A 61 -2.47 18.51 -16.82
C TRP A 61 -3.75 18.57 -17.67
N THR A 62 -3.70 18.00 -18.88
CA THR A 62 -4.79 18.00 -19.88
C THR A 62 -5.24 16.58 -20.23
N CYS A 63 -5.34 15.71 -19.22
CA CYS A 63 -5.68 14.30 -19.37
C CYS A 63 -7.18 13.99 -19.29
N GLY A 64 -8.02 14.94 -19.72
CA GLY A 64 -9.48 14.83 -19.70
C GLY A 64 -10.04 14.78 -18.27
N THR A 65 -11.14 14.05 -18.10
CA THR A 65 -11.90 13.94 -16.84
C THR A 65 -11.01 13.70 -15.61
N ASN A 66 -9.95 12.89 -15.74
CA ASN A 66 -9.03 12.58 -14.64
C ASN A 66 -8.29 13.83 -14.13
N CYS A 67 -7.86 14.72 -15.04
CA CYS A 67 -7.21 15.98 -14.69
C CYS A 67 -8.23 17.06 -14.29
N ASP A 68 -9.40 17.08 -14.95
CA ASP A 68 -10.46 18.07 -14.72
C ASP A 68 -11.07 18.01 -13.32
N LYS A 69 -10.95 16.85 -12.65
CA LYS A 69 -11.39 16.65 -11.26
C LYS A 69 -10.41 17.20 -10.22
N ASN A 70 -9.19 17.53 -10.62
CA ASN A 70 -8.17 18.17 -9.80
C ASN A 70 -7.55 19.36 -10.56
N PRO A 71 -8.32 20.38 -10.97
CA PRO A 71 -7.90 21.37 -11.97
C PRO A 71 -6.79 22.33 -11.47
N GLY A 72 -6.59 22.43 -10.16
CA GLY A 72 -5.56 23.29 -9.56
C GLY A 72 -4.18 22.65 -9.45
N PHE A 73 -4.02 21.41 -9.90
CA PHE A 73 -2.77 20.66 -9.72
C PHE A 73 -1.62 21.27 -10.51
N LYS A 74 -0.47 21.45 -9.84
CA LYS A 74 0.74 22.03 -10.41
C LYS A 74 1.81 20.96 -10.56
N VAL A 75 1.96 20.44 -11.77
CA VAL A 75 2.95 19.41 -12.08
C VAL A 75 4.37 19.96 -11.87
N ILE A 76 5.18 19.23 -11.10
CA ILE A 76 6.59 19.54 -10.84
C ILE A 76 7.47 18.70 -11.77
N ALA A 77 7.19 17.40 -11.87
CA ALA A 77 7.92 16.48 -12.73
C ALA A 77 7.04 15.30 -13.10
N ASN A 78 7.33 14.66 -14.23
CA ASN A 78 6.71 13.40 -14.62
C ASN A 78 7.65 12.61 -15.54
N GLY A 79 7.37 11.32 -15.70
CA GLY A 79 8.19 10.45 -16.53
C GLY A 79 7.66 9.02 -16.61
N GLY A 80 8.54 8.12 -17.04
CA GLY A 80 8.20 6.73 -17.36
C GLY A 80 7.86 6.54 -18.84
N ASP A 81 7.90 5.30 -19.28
CA ASP A 81 7.59 4.86 -20.64
C ASP A 81 6.33 3.98 -20.71
N GLY A 82 5.77 3.59 -19.56
CA GLY A 82 4.56 2.77 -19.45
C GLY A 82 4.81 1.28 -19.71
N GLY A 83 6.07 0.89 -19.93
CA GLY A 83 6.50 -0.48 -20.12
C GLY A 83 7.53 -0.86 -19.06
N GLN A 84 8.80 -0.60 -19.33
CA GLN A 84 9.88 -0.91 -18.39
C GLN A 84 9.79 -0.01 -17.15
N THR A 85 9.56 1.29 -17.34
CA THR A 85 9.37 2.23 -16.25
C THR A 85 7.92 2.69 -16.27
N GLN A 86 7.18 2.32 -15.23
CA GLN A 86 5.79 2.76 -15.05
C GLN A 86 5.71 4.29 -15.12
N TYR A 87 4.63 4.84 -15.68
CA TYR A 87 4.41 6.27 -15.63
C TYR A 87 4.33 6.74 -14.18
N TRP A 88 4.86 7.93 -13.95
CA TRP A 88 4.80 8.59 -12.66
C TRP A 88 4.74 10.09 -12.83
N PHE A 89 4.19 10.77 -11.82
CA PHE A 89 4.23 12.22 -11.73
C PHE A 89 4.39 12.67 -10.28
N VAL A 90 4.90 13.88 -10.12
CA VAL A 90 4.97 14.62 -8.87
C VAL A 90 4.43 16.02 -9.12
N GLY A 91 3.58 16.52 -8.26
CA GLY A 91 3.07 17.88 -8.34
C GLY A 91 2.42 18.35 -7.05
N TYR A 92 1.97 19.60 -7.01
CA TYR A 92 1.35 20.19 -5.83
C TYR A 92 -0.14 20.43 -6.05
N ASP A 93 -0.96 19.94 -5.13
CA ASP A 93 -2.38 20.24 -5.05
C ASP A 93 -2.62 21.36 -4.02
N PRO A 94 -3.09 22.54 -4.43
CA PRO A 94 -3.37 23.66 -3.52
C PRO A 94 -4.61 23.44 -2.63
N THR A 95 -5.56 22.60 -3.06
CA THR A 95 -6.79 22.28 -2.32
C THR A 95 -6.48 21.31 -1.19
N LEU A 96 -5.74 20.24 -1.49
CA LEU A 96 -5.29 19.24 -0.52
C LEU A 96 -4.09 19.73 0.30
N LYS A 97 -3.44 20.83 -0.13
CA LYS A 97 -2.19 21.36 0.44
C LYS A 97 -1.12 20.26 0.54
N SER A 98 -0.98 19.51 -0.54
CA SER A 98 -0.14 18.30 -0.56
C SER A 98 0.66 18.20 -1.85
N ILE A 99 1.89 17.72 -1.73
CA ILE A 99 2.65 17.21 -2.87
C ILE A 99 2.12 15.81 -3.16
N ILE A 100 1.52 15.64 -4.34
CA ILE A 100 1.00 14.36 -4.80
C ILE A 100 2.05 13.67 -5.67
N VAL A 101 2.29 12.40 -5.37
CA VAL A 101 3.08 11.49 -6.21
C VAL A 101 2.14 10.41 -6.73
N GLY A 102 1.99 10.30 -8.05
CA GLY A 102 1.14 9.28 -8.69
C GLY A 102 1.98 8.23 -9.39
N HIS A 103 1.59 6.96 -9.26
CA HIS A 103 2.20 5.82 -9.96
C HIS A 103 1.19 5.05 -10.81
N GLN A 104 1.57 4.77 -12.05
CA GLN A 104 0.90 3.81 -12.90
C GLN A 104 1.15 2.37 -12.40
N GLY A 105 0.16 1.51 -12.54
CA GLY A 105 0.32 0.07 -12.48
C GLY A 105 0.31 -0.58 -13.86
N THR A 106 0.14 -1.90 -13.91
CA THR A 106 -0.06 -2.61 -15.17
C THR A 106 -1.51 -2.47 -15.63
N ASP A 107 -1.77 -2.52 -16.94
CA ASP A 107 -3.15 -2.57 -17.47
C ASP A 107 -3.93 -3.76 -16.88
N GLY A 108 -5.23 -3.55 -16.61
CA GLY A 108 -6.11 -4.55 -16.01
C GLY A 108 -6.14 -5.90 -16.73
N ASP A 109 -6.13 -5.88 -18.07
CA ASP A 109 -6.11 -7.10 -18.90
C ASP A 109 -4.82 -7.92 -18.75
N LYS A 110 -3.74 -7.30 -18.25
CA LYS A 110 -2.44 -7.93 -18.02
C LYS A 110 -2.27 -8.42 -16.59
N ILE A 111 -3.17 -8.07 -15.66
CA ILE A 111 -3.09 -8.52 -14.26
C ILE A 111 -3.10 -10.03 -14.18
N LEU A 112 -3.97 -10.71 -14.93
CA LEU A 112 -4.00 -12.17 -14.98
C LEU A 112 -2.69 -12.76 -15.52
N SER A 113 -2.05 -12.09 -16.49
CA SER A 113 -0.74 -12.50 -17.01
C SER A 113 0.38 -12.32 -15.98
N VAL A 114 0.36 -11.23 -15.20
CA VAL A 114 1.29 -10.98 -14.09
C VAL A 114 1.12 -12.02 -12.98
N LEU A 115 -0.11 -12.46 -12.71
CA LEU A 115 -0.41 -13.51 -11.74
C LEU A 115 -0.01 -14.91 -12.21
N ASN A 116 -0.14 -15.20 -13.50
CA ASN A 116 0.21 -16.51 -14.08
C ASN A 116 1.72 -16.70 -14.26
N ASN A 117 2.49 -15.63 -14.52
CA ASN A 117 3.95 -15.66 -14.69
C ASN A 117 4.73 -15.53 -13.36
N ALA A 118 4.06 -15.69 -12.22
CA ALA A 118 4.51 -15.15 -10.95
C ALA A 118 5.77 -15.80 -10.36
N ALA A 119 6.90 -15.12 -10.55
CA ALA A 119 8.06 -15.24 -9.67
C ALA A 119 7.88 -14.31 -8.46
N PHE A 120 7.17 -14.76 -7.41
CA PHE A 120 6.93 -14.01 -6.17
C PHE A 120 8.15 -13.91 -5.23
N GLY A 121 9.36 -13.84 -5.79
CA GLY A 121 10.61 -13.83 -5.03
C GLY A 121 10.73 -12.58 -4.15
N LEU A 122 11.08 -12.77 -2.88
CA LEU A 122 11.43 -11.68 -1.97
C LEU A 122 12.92 -11.31 -2.15
N LYS A 123 13.22 -10.03 -2.35
CA LYS A 123 14.59 -9.50 -2.34
C LYS A 123 14.81 -8.48 -1.23
N THR A 124 16.06 -8.35 -0.81
CA THR A 124 16.50 -7.33 0.15
C THR A 124 16.41 -5.94 -0.47
N LEU A 125 16.12 -4.96 0.37
CA LEU A 125 16.02 -3.55 -0.01
C LEU A 125 17.37 -2.86 0.23
N LYS A 126 17.78 -2.00 -0.71
CA LYS A 126 19.06 -1.28 -0.62
C LYS A 126 18.97 -0.17 0.41
N THR A 127 19.87 -0.16 1.39
CA THR A 127 19.96 0.91 2.41
C THR A 127 20.27 2.28 1.81
N SER A 128 20.87 2.34 0.62
CA SER A 128 21.07 3.58 -0.14
C SER A 128 19.77 4.20 -0.67
N ILE A 129 18.71 3.41 -0.79
CA ILE A 129 17.36 3.87 -1.20
C ILE A 129 16.46 4.01 0.02
N PHE A 130 16.57 3.07 0.98
CA PHE A 130 15.78 3.05 2.21
C PHE A 130 16.69 3.16 3.44
N PRO A 131 17.17 4.36 3.81
CA PRO A 131 18.00 4.54 5.00
C PRO A 131 17.37 3.92 6.26
N GLY A 132 18.17 3.15 7.00
CA GLY A 132 17.76 2.50 8.24
C GLY A 132 16.95 1.20 8.08
N ILE A 133 16.74 0.71 6.86
CA ILE A 133 16.06 -0.58 6.66
C ILE A 133 16.93 -1.76 7.11
N GLY A 134 16.32 -2.70 7.85
CA GLY A 134 17.00 -3.92 8.31
C GLY A 134 17.07 -4.99 7.22
N THR A 135 18.04 -5.91 7.31
CA THR A 135 18.23 -7.00 6.33
C THR A 135 17.11 -8.04 6.34
N SER A 136 16.32 -8.10 7.41
CA SER A 136 15.12 -8.94 7.49
C SER A 136 13.95 -8.39 6.67
N ALA A 137 13.92 -7.09 6.36
CA ALA A 137 12.88 -6.48 5.53
C ALA A 137 13.14 -6.80 4.06
N LYS A 138 12.17 -7.47 3.44
CA LYS A 138 12.23 -7.88 2.03
C LYS A 138 10.93 -7.50 1.33
N ALA A 139 11.04 -7.19 0.05
CA ALA A 139 9.90 -6.87 -0.80
C ALA A 139 9.96 -7.68 -2.10
N HIS A 140 8.82 -7.75 -2.80
CA HIS A 140 8.69 -8.44 -4.08
C HIS A 140 9.74 -7.93 -5.07
N SER A 141 10.51 -8.83 -5.68
CA SER A 141 11.65 -8.49 -6.52
C SER A 141 11.30 -7.56 -7.66
N GLY A 142 10.23 -7.89 -8.40
CA GLY A 142 9.75 -7.06 -9.51
C GLY A 142 9.25 -5.68 -9.07
N PHE A 143 8.68 -5.55 -7.87
CA PHE A 143 8.20 -4.24 -7.38
C PHE A 143 9.38 -3.37 -6.98
N VAL A 144 10.39 -3.95 -6.34
CA VAL A 144 11.63 -3.25 -6.02
C VAL A 144 12.34 -2.81 -7.29
N ASP A 145 12.51 -3.69 -8.29
CA ASP A 145 13.18 -3.34 -9.55
C ASP A 145 12.44 -2.23 -10.31
N ALA A 146 11.11 -2.29 -10.36
CA ALA A 146 10.29 -1.24 -10.97
C ALA A 146 10.40 0.10 -10.21
N HIS A 147 10.37 0.07 -8.87
CA HIS A 147 10.55 1.24 -8.03
C HIS A 147 11.92 1.90 -8.24
N GLU A 148 13.00 1.11 -8.24
CA GLU A 148 14.37 1.62 -8.36
C GLU A 148 14.61 2.45 -9.63
N ARG A 149 13.88 2.17 -10.73
CA ARG A 149 13.99 2.90 -12.01
C ARG A 149 13.52 4.35 -11.93
N SER A 150 12.61 4.68 -11.01
CA SER A 150 12.03 6.03 -10.86
C SER A 150 12.27 6.66 -9.49
N ALA A 151 12.82 5.92 -8.53
CA ALA A 151 13.06 6.34 -7.16
C ALA A 151 13.84 7.66 -7.01
N ALA A 152 14.93 7.82 -7.75
CA ALA A 152 15.79 9.01 -7.68
C ALA A 152 15.11 10.29 -8.23
N PRO A 153 14.57 10.31 -9.47
CA PRO A 153 13.92 11.51 -9.99
C PRO A 153 12.65 11.89 -9.19
N ILE A 154 11.89 10.91 -8.68
CA ILE A 154 10.74 11.19 -7.82
C ILE A 154 11.17 11.85 -6.51
N LEU A 155 12.17 11.30 -5.82
CA LEU A 155 12.68 11.88 -4.57
C LEU A 155 13.20 13.31 -4.79
N ALA A 156 13.88 13.57 -5.91
CA ALA A 156 14.33 14.91 -6.27
C ALA A 156 13.16 15.88 -6.48
N ALA A 157 12.12 15.46 -7.21
CA ALA A 157 10.93 16.28 -7.44
C ALA A 157 10.13 16.55 -6.15
N VAL A 158 10.07 15.58 -5.23
CA VAL A 158 9.46 15.77 -3.90
C VAL A 158 10.24 16.79 -3.09
N ARG A 159 11.58 16.71 -3.08
CA ARG A 159 12.44 17.73 -2.42
C ARG A 159 12.22 19.12 -3.01
N GLN A 160 12.12 19.24 -4.33
CA GLN A 160 11.80 20.50 -4.99
C GLN A 160 10.43 21.04 -4.55
N GLY A 161 9.41 20.18 -4.51
CA GLY A 161 8.08 20.53 -4.03
C GLY A 161 8.11 21.03 -2.59
N LEU A 162 8.78 20.32 -1.68
CA LEU A 162 8.90 20.70 -0.26
C LEU A 162 9.66 22.01 -0.11
N SER A 163 10.71 22.24 -0.90
CA SER A 163 11.42 23.53 -0.90
C SER A 163 10.55 24.68 -1.39
N THR A 164 9.61 24.42 -2.31
CA THR A 164 8.78 25.46 -2.95
C THR A 164 7.55 25.80 -2.10
N TYR A 165 6.89 24.78 -1.55
CA TYR A 165 5.59 24.91 -0.87
C TYR A 165 5.68 24.82 0.65
N GLY A 166 6.87 24.54 1.19
CA GLY A 166 7.16 24.47 2.62
C GLY A 166 7.54 23.06 3.07
N SER A 167 8.59 22.96 3.90
CA SER A 167 9.17 21.70 4.36
C SER A 167 8.21 20.80 5.14
N ASN A 168 7.16 21.37 5.72
CA ASN A 168 6.12 20.64 6.46
C ASN A 168 4.91 20.27 5.58
N THR A 169 4.93 20.55 4.27
CA THR A 169 3.84 20.19 3.35
C THR A 169 3.63 18.67 3.37
N GLN A 170 2.36 18.25 3.38
CA GLN A 170 2.02 16.83 3.30
C GLN A 170 2.51 16.26 1.96
N VAL A 171 3.18 15.10 1.98
CA VAL A 171 3.43 14.31 0.78
C VAL A 171 2.44 13.16 0.77
N THR A 172 1.63 13.06 -0.28
CA THR A 172 0.70 11.95 -0.47
C THR A 172 1.07 11.16 -1.72
N VAL A 173 1.41 9.90 -1.54
CA VAL A 173 1.77 8.98 -2.62
C VAL A 173 0.57 8.09 -2.93
N THR A 174 0.21 7.98 -4.19
CA THR A 174 -0.97 7.25 -4.63
C THR A 174 -0.69 6.38 -5.85
N GLY A 175 -1.42 5.27 -5.94
CA GLY A 175 -1.30 4.34 -7.05
C GLY A 175 -2.35 3.25 -6.96
N TRP A 176 -2.66 2.66 -8.11
CA TRP A 176 -3.61 1.56 -8.25
C TRP A 176 -2.90 0.31 -8.77
N SER A 177 -3.33 -0.89 -8.36
CA SER A 177 -2.72 -2.15 -8.78
C SER A 177 -1.23 -2.22 -8.44
N LEU A 178 -0.36 -2.60 -9.38
CA LEU A 178 1.11 -2.47 -9.28
C LEU A 178 1.54 -1.06 -8.82
N GLY A 179 0.87 0.00 -9.29
CA GLY A 179 1.15 1.37 -8.87
C GLY A 179 0.91 1.58 -7.37
N GLY A 180 -0.03 0.85 -6.77
CA GLY A 180 -0.23 0.84 -5.32
C GLY A 180 0.96 0.26 -4.55
N ALA A 181 1.58 -0.80 -5.08
CA ALA A 181 2.81 -1.36 -4.52
C ALA A 181 3.99 -0.37 -4.63
N LEU A 182 4.12 0.29 -5.78
CA LEU A 182 5.11 1.35 -5.98
C LEU A 182 4.87 2.52 -5.04
N ALA A 183 3.61 2.90 -4.80
CA ALA A 183 3.27 3.98 -3.88
C ALA A 183 3.69 3.69 -2.42
N ILE A 184 3.59 2.44 -1.97
CA ILE A 184 4.05 2.02 -0.63
C ILE A 184 5.58 2.02 -0.54
N LEU A 185 6.28 1.57 -1.58
CA LEU A 185 7.74 1.65 -1.64
C LEU A 185 8.21 3.12 -1.65
N THR A 186 7.63 3.94 -2.52
CA THR A 186 7.99 5.35 -2.66
C THR A 186 7.69 6.16 -1.41
N SER A 187 6.57 5.94 -0.72
CA SER A 187 6.30 6.62 0.55
C SER A 187 7.32 6.24 1.62
N THR A 188 7.69 4.96 1.70
CA THR A 188 8.72 4.47 2.62
C THR A 188 10.09 5.08 2.28
N GLN A 189 10.45 5.17 1.00
CA GLN A 189 11.66 5.84 0.53
C GLN A 189 11.67 7.31 0.94
N ILE A 190 10.58 8.05 0.68
CA ILE A 190 10.49 9.48 1.01
C ILE A 190 10.62 9.69 2.52
N ALA A 191 9.89 8.93 3.33
CA ALA A 191 9.90 9.07 4.79
C ALA A 191 11.27 8.74 5.41
N THR A 192 12.02 7.80 4.82
CA THR A 192 13.39 7.48 5.28
C THR A 192 14.43 8.50 4.83
N ASN A 193 14.28 9.10 3.66
CA ASN A 193 15.23 10.08 3.11
C ASN A 193 14.93 11.52 3.56
N ILE A 194 13.70 11.79 4.02
CA ILE A 194 13.24 13.09 4.49
C ILE A 194 12.45 12.89 5.80
N PRO A 195 13.13 12.62 6.94
CA PRO A 195 12.45 12.26 8.19
C PRO A 195 11.50 13.32 8.75
N THR A 196 11.62 14.58 8.30
CA THR A 196 10.73 15.68 8.69
C THR A 196 9.47 15.77 7.84
N ALA A 197 9.38 15.05 6.72
CA ALA A 197 8.22 15.09 5.86
C ALA A 197 7.05 14.31 6.50
N ARG A 198 5.85 14.88 6.41
CA ARG A 198 4.61 14.13 6.69
C ARG A 198 4.28 13.33 5.44
N VAL A 199 4.29 12.00 5.55
CA VAL A 199 4.08 11.10 4.40
C VAL A 199 2.84 10.26 4.62
N LYS A 200 1.99 10.21 3.60
CA LYS A 200 0.77 9.41 3.54
C LYS A 200 0.74 8.63 2.24
N THR A 201 0.27 7.39 2.30
CA THR A 201 -0.05 6.58 1.13
C THR A 201 -1.55 6.43 1.02
N VAL A 202 -2.09 6.61 -0.18
CA VAL A 202 -3.47 6.24 -0.53
C VAL A 202 -3.41 5.34 -1.76
N SER A 203 -3.47 4.03 -1.57
CA SER A 203 -3.45 3.06 -2.67
C SER A 203 -4.82 2.43 -2.89
N TYR A 204 -5.06 2.00 -4.12
CA TYR A 204 -6.27 1.30 -4.54
C TYR A 204 -5.89 -0.08 -5.05
N GLY A 205 -6.57 -1.14 -4.62
CA GLY A 205 -6.34 -2.50 -5.14
C GLY A 205 -4.87 -2.96 -5.04
N SER A 206 -4.11 -2.50 -4.05
CA SER A 206 -2.67 -2.78 -3.97
C SER A 206 -2.42 -4.23 -3.59
N PRO A 207 -1.49 -4.95 -4.26
CA PRO A 207 -1.03 -6.25 -3.79
C PRO A 207 -0.22 -6.09 -2.49
N ARG A 208 0.08 -7.22 -1.84
CA ARG A 208 1.09 -7.26 -0.76
C ARG A 208 2.46 -6.95 -1.34
N VAL A 209 3.18 -6.05 -0.69
CA VAL A 209 4.44 -5.50 -1.24
C VAL A 209 5.67 -6.27 -0.76
N GLY A 210 5.65 -6.74 0.49
CA GLY A 210 6.79 -7.41 1.09
C GLY A 210 6.41 -8.26 2.28
N ASN A 211 7.42 -8.66 3.04
CA ASN A 211 7.22 -9.42 4.26
C ASN A 211 6.82 -8.52 5.44
N GLU A 212 6.48 -9.15 6.56
CA GLU A 212 6.06 -8.46 7.78
C GLU A 212 7.11 -7.45 8.29
N ALA A 213 8.41 -7.78 8.20
CA ALA A 213 9.47 -6.85 8.58
C ALA A 213 9.47 -5.57 7.71
N PHE A 214 9.19 -5.68 6.40
CA PHE A 214 8.99 -4.52 5.55
C PHE A 214 7.70 -3.75 5.89
N ALA A 215 6.58 -4.47 6.08
CA ALA A 215 5.29 -3.84 6.42
C ALA A 215 5.39 -3.01 7.71
N ASN A 216 5.97 -3.58 8.78
CA ASN A 216 6.23 -2.88 10.04
C ASN A 216 7.14 -1.67 9.85
N PHE A 217 8.20 -1.81 9.04
CA PHE A 217 9.12 -0.72 8.75
C PHE A 217 8.41 0.47 8.07
N ALA A 218 7.50 0.18 7.14
CA ALA A 218 6.72 1.16 6.40
C ALA A 218 5.65 1.82 7.28
N ASN A 219 4.88 1.04 8.04
CA ASN A 219 3.84 1.52 8.97
C ASN A 219 4.40 2.51 9.99
N ALA A 220 5.63 2.30 10.46
CA ALA A 220 6.28 3.19 11.43
C ALA A 220 6.69 4.57 10.86
N ARG A 221 6.56 4.80 9.55
CA ARG A 221 7.16 5.96 8.85
C ARG A 221 6.19 6.75 7.99
N ALA A 222 5.12 6.13 7.52
CA ALA A 222 4.10 6.82 6.74
C ALA A 222 2.70 6.34 7.16
N GLU A 223 1.73 7.24 7.08
CA GLU A 223 0.32 6.88 7.22
C GLU A 223 -0.09 6.01 6.03
N MET A 224 -0.59 4.81 6.27
CA MET A 224 -1.01 3.88 5.23
C MET A 224 -2.53 3.91 5.10
N VAL A 225 -3.02 4.03 3.86
CA VAL A 225 -4.42 3.81 3.50
C VAL A 225 -4.45 2.94 2.24
N ARG A 226 -5.04 1.75 2.37
CA ARG A 226 -5.20 0.78 1.28
C ARG A 226 -6.68 0.52 1.04
N ILE A 227 -7.20 0.98 -0.09
CA ILE A 227 -8.62 0.87 -0.44
C ILE A 227 -8.81 -0.32 -1.36
N ASN A 228 -9.49 -1.36 -0.89
CA ASN A 228 -9.70 -2.61 -1.60
C ASN A 228 -11.18 -2.75 -1.98
N ASN A 229 -11.46 -3.20 -3.21
CA ASN A 229 -12.83 -3.24 -3.71
C ASN A 229 -13.39 -4.66 -3.72
N LYS A 230 -14.51 -4.87 -3.04
CA LYS A 230 -15.37 -6.06 -3.13
C LYS A 230 -14.58 -7.36 -3.17
N LYS A 231 -14.58 -8.07 -4.30
CA LYS A 231 -13.92 -9.35 -4.45
C LYS A 231 -12.61 -9.29 -5.26
N ASP A 232 -12.02 -8.11 -5.40
CA ASP A 232 -10.74 -7.92 -6.08
C ASP A 232 -9.67 -8.92 -5.57
N ILE A 233 -9.08 -9.67 -6.51
CA ILE A 233 -8.06 -10.68 -6.25
C ILE A 233 -6.68 -10.08 -5.99
N VAL A 234 -6.38 -8.87 -6.46
CA VAL A 234 -5.02 -8.32 -6.42
C VAL A 234 -4.54 -8.10 -4.98
N PRO A 235 -5.35 -7.54 -4.05
CA PRO A 235 -4.93 -7.36 -2.67
C PRO A 235 -4.66 -8.66 -1.91
N ILE A 236 -5.10 -9.82 -2.39
CA ILE A 236 -4.79 -11.09 -1.72
C ILE A 236 -3.50 -11.74 -2.23
N LEU A 237 -2.79 -11.07 -3.15
CA LEU A 237 -1.60 -11.56 -3.80
C LEU A 237 -0.40 -10.62 -3.55
N PRO A 238 0.84 -11.15 -3.48
CA PRO A 238 1.16 -12.56 -3.26
C PRO A 238 0.58 -13.07 -1.93
N GLY A 239 0.35 -14.38 -1.82
CA GLY A 239 -0.32 -14.98 -0.68
C GLY A 239 0.51 -14.95 0.61
N ARG A 240 -0.16 -14.91 1.77
CA ARG A 240 0.49 -14.93 3.11
C ARG A 240 1.38 -16.16 3.33
N PHE A 241 1.03 -17.28 2.72
CA PHE A 241 1.81 -18.53 2.77
C PHE A 241 3.21 -18.38 2.13
N LEU A 242 3.46 -17.32 1.37
CA LEU A 242 4.77 -16.97 0.80
C LEU A 242 5.54 -15.96 1.67
N SER A 243 5.18 -15.82 2.94
CA SER A 243 5.75 -14.84 3.89
C SER A 243 5.49 -13.37 3.56
N TYR A 244 4.50 -13.08 2.71
CA TYR A 244 4.05 -11.72 2.44
C TYR A 244 3.06 -11.25 3.51
N ALA A 245 3.15 -9.97 3.84
CA ALA A 245 2.22 -9.29 4.73
C ALA A 245 1.82 -7.94 4.13
N HIS A 246 0.63 -7.48 4.46
CA HIS A 246 0.19 -6.13 4.12
C HIS A 246 0.72 -5.08 5.10
N THR A 247 0.78 -3.83 4.67
CA THR A 247 0.82 -2.70 5.60
C THR A 247 -0.54 -2.55 6.28
N GLU A 248 -0.62 -1.79 7.37
CA GLU A 248 -1.89 -1.43 8.00
C GLU A 248 -2.73 -0.51 7.11
N GLY A 249 -3.92 -0.13 7.60
CA GLY A 249 -4.74 0.92 7.01
C GLY A 249 -5.70 0.44 5.93
N GLU A 250 -6.18 -0.80 6.02
CA GLU A 250 -7.18 -1.29 5.07
C GLU A 250 -8.51 -0.55 5.22
N ILE A 251 -9.04 -0.11 4.09
CA ILE A 251 -10.44 0.26 3.91
C ILE A 251 -11.00 -0.70 2.86
N HIS A 252 -11.97 -1.52 3.24
CA HIS A 252 -12.61 -2.46 2.35
C HIS A 252 -13.97 -1.92 1.89
N VAL A 253 -14.20 -1.90 0.59
CA VAL A 253 -15.53 -1.69 0.00
C VAL A 253 -16.23 -3.03 -0.05
N THR A 254 -17.21 -3.26 0.81
CA THR A 254 -17.95 -4.53 0.85
C THR A 254 -18.76 -4.75 -0.43
N THR A 255 -19.24 -5.97 -0.65
CA THR A 255 -20.15 -6.30 -1.76
C THR A 255 -21.46 -5.48 -1.75
N SER A 256 -21.89 -5.01 -0.57
CA SER A 256 -23.03 -4.09 -0.43
C SER A 256 -22.70 -2.63 -0.74
N GLY A 257 -21.43 -2.31 -1.04
CA GLY A 257 -20.94 -0.97 -1.34
C GLY A 257 -20.55 -0.14 -0.11
N SER A 258 -20.57 -0.73 1.10
CA SER A 258 -20.18 -0.03 2.33
C SER A 258 -18.67 0.02 2.47
N TRP A 259 -18.11 1.16 2.83
CA TRP A 259 -16.68 1.31 3.11
C TRP A 259 -16.43 1.06 4.58
N VAL A 260 -15.60 0.06 4.92
CA VAL A 260 -15.29 -0.31 6.30
C VAL A 260 -13.79 -0.24 6.57
N SER A 261 -13.39 0.32 7.71
CA SER A 261 -12.01 0.33 8.18
C SER A 261 -11.68 -1.00 8.86
N CYS A 262 -10.63 -1.64 8.37
CA CYS A 262 -10.15 -2.95 8.77
C CYS A 262 -8.81 -2.81 9.51
N PRO A 263 -8.79 -2.99 10.84
CA PRO A 263 -7.59 -2.77 11.63
C PRO A 263 -6.55 -3.87 11.44
N GLY A 264 -5.27 -3.49 11.55
CA GLY A 264 -4.14 -4.39 11.38
C GLY A 264 -3.74 -4.60 9.92
N GLN A 265 -2.83 -5.56 9.70
CA GLN A 265 -2.21 -5.80 8.39
C GLN A 265 -3.05 -6.72 7.49
N ASP A 266 -3.49 -7.87 8.00
CA ASP A 266 -4.18 -8.91 7.24
C ASP A 266 -5.43 -9.40 8.00
N ASN A 267 -6.37 -8.48 8.24
CA ASN A 267 -7.56 -8.75 9.05
C ASN A 267 -8.48 -9.80 8.40
N THR A 268 -8.69 -10.92 9.10
CA THR A 268 -9.46 -12.07 8.58
C THR A 268 -10.95 -12.01 8.88
N ALA A 269 -11.46 -10.90 9.41
CA ALA A 269 -12.89 -10.72 9.58
C ALA A 269 -13.63 -10.74 8.24
N SER A 270 -14.87 -11.20 8.24
CA SER A 270 -15.66 -11.41 7.02
C SER A 270 -16.00 -10.14 6.25
N GLN A 271 -15.88 -8.95 6.86
CA GLN A 271 -16.06 -7.66 6.17
C GLN A 271 -14.75 -7.08 5.62
N CYS A 272 -13.61 -7.69 5.91
CA CYS A 272 -12.30 -7.27 5.40
C CYS A 272 -11.90 -8.13 4.20
N THR A 273 -10.97 -7.65 3.39
CA THR A 273 -10.58 -8.28 2.12
C THR A 273 -10.12 -9.72 2.33
N ILE A 274 -9.35 -9.99 3.39
CA ILE A 274 -8.80 -11.34 3.63
C ILE A 274 -9.89 -12.34 4.04
N GLY A 275 -10.91 -11.89 4.76
CA GLY A 275 -12.08 -12.73 5.06
C GLY A 275 -13.04 -12.86 3.87
N THR A 276 -13.17 -11.80 3.06
CA THR A 276 -14.08 -11.75 1.89
C THR A 276 -13.54 -12.55 0.70
N VAL A 277 -12.22 -12.53 0.49
CA VAL A 277 -11.51 -13.18 -0.62
C VAL A 277 -10.43 -14.10 -0.06
N PRO A 278 -10.78 -15.26 0.51
CA PRO A 278 -9.80 -16.14 1.16
C PRO A 278 -8.79 -16.76 0.18
N ASN A 279 -9.11 -16.82 -1.11
CA ASN A 279 -8.24 -17.32 -2.18
C ASN A 279 -8.73 -16.81 -3.55
N ILE A 280 -7.93 -17.05 -4.60
CA ILE A 280 -8.21 -16.57 -5.95
C ILE A 280 -9.52 -17.10 -6.55
N LEU A 281 -10.00 -18.28 -6.13
CA LEU A 281 -11.25 -18.87 -6.62
C LEU A 281 -12.49 -18.20 -6.00
N ALA A 282 -12.32 -17.50 -4.89
CA ALA A 282 -13.38 -16.74 -4.22
C ALA A 282 -13.43 -15.26 -4.65
N GLY A 283 -12.46 -14.82 -5.45
CA GLY A 283 -12.37 -13.45 -5.93
C GLY A 283 -12.89 -13.24 -7.35
N ASP A 284 -12.98 -11.98 -7.75
CA ASP A 284 -13.40 -11.52 -9.07
C ASP A 284 -12.43 -10.41 -9.53
N VAL A 285 -11.72 -10.67 -10.64
CA VAL A 285 -10.79 -9.70 -11.21
C VAL A 285 -11.50 -8.47 -11.76
N ASN A 286 -12.78 -8.57 -12.11
CA ASN A 286 -13.55 -7.43 -12.64
C ASN A 286 -13.84 -6.37 -11.58
N ASP A 287 -13.73 -6.71 -10.29
CA ASP A 287 -13.83 -5.75 -9.20
C ASP A 287 -12.55 -4.91 -9.04
N HIS A 288 -11.46 -5.21 -9.76
CA HIS A 288 -10.18 -4.52 -9.59
C HIS A 288 -10.20 -3.06 -10.05
N ASP A 289 -10.89 -2.77 -11.15
CA ASP A 289 -11.00 -1.41 -11.71
C ASP A 289 -12.02 -0.54 -10.94
N GLY A 290 -12.73 -1.11 -9.97
CA GLY A 290 -13.74 -0.45 -9.15
C GLY A 290 -15.16 -0.97 -9.41
N PRO A 291 -16.20 -0.16 -9.18
CA PRO A 291 -16.14 1.27 -8.88
C PRO A 291 -15.71 1.56 -7.44
N TYR A 292 -14.81 2.53 -7.28
CA TYR A 292 -14.46 3.13 -5.99
C TYR A 292 -15.28 4.42 -5.81
N ASN A 293 -16.37 4.35 -5.02
CA ASN A 293 -17.31 5.46 -4.84
C ASN A 293 -17.86 6.01 -6.17
N GLY A 294 -18.23 5.10 -7.08
CA GLY A 294 -18.74 5.42 -8.42
C GLY A 294 -17.67 5.74 -9.47
N ILE A 295 -16.38 5.69 -9.11
CA ILE A 295 -15.26 5.97 -10.02
C ILE A 295 -14.64 4.64 -10.48
N THR A 296 -14.66 4.38 -11.79
CA THR A 296 -13.86 3.32 -12.40
C THR A 296 -12.48 3.88 -12.72
N LEU A 297 -11.42 3.19 -12.29
CA LEU A 297 -10.05 3.65 -12.45
C LEU A 297 -9.53 3.33 -13.85
N GLY A 298 -8.71 4.23 -14.38
CA GLY A 298 -8.08 4.07 -15.70
C GLY A 298 -8.00 5.38 -16.48
N CYS A 299 -7.31 5.36 -17.61
CA CYS A 299 -7.27 6.50 -18.52
C CYS A 299 -7.93 6.12 -19.85
N ASP A 300 -9.03 6.81 -20.19
CA ASP A 300 -9.83 6.56 -21.40
C ASP A 300 -9.12 6.92 -22.73
N ALA A 301 -7.84 7.31 -22.68
CA ALA A 301 -7.04 7.58 -23.87
C ALA A 301 -6.55 6.28 -24.53
N GLY A 302 -7.48 5.47 -25.03
CA GLY A 302 -7.18 4.39 -25.97
C GLY A 302 -7.24 2.98 -25.40
N LYS A 303 -8.41 2.56 -24.91
CA LYS A 303 -8.80 1.15 -25.08
C LYS A 303 -8.85 0.88 -26.59
N LYS A 304 -7.75 0.35 -27.14
CA LYS A 304 -7.74 -0.28 -28.46
C LYS A 304 -8.16 -1.74 -28.31
#